data_AF-A0A4U1ERE5-F1
#
_entry.id   AF-A0A4U1ERE5-F1
#
_cell.length_a   1.000
_cell.length_b   1.000
_cell.length_c   1.000
_cell.angle_alpha   90.00
_cell.angle_beta   90.00
_cell.angle_gamma   90.00
#
_symmetry.space_group_name_H-M   'P 1'
#
loop_
_entity.id
_entity.type
_entity.pdbx_description
1 polymer ?
#
loop_
_entity_poly.entity_id
_entity_poly.type
_entity_poly.pdbx_seq_one_letter_code
_entity_poly.pdbx_strand_id
1 'polypeptide(L)'
;MLFYADDQSTHKQVLTLYNPYEFALKFKVLCTTPNKYVVADAAGAVKPQCCVDIVIRHRDVRSCHYGVIDKFRLQVSEQSQRKALGRKEVVATLLPSAKEQQKEEEEKRIKEHLTESLFFEQSFQPENRTVSSGPSLLTVFLGVVCIAALMLPTLGDVESLVPLYLHLSVNQKLVAAYIL
;
A
#
# COMPACT_ATOMS: atom_id res chain seq x y z
N MET A 1 2.67 13.70 1.75
CA MET A 1 2.27 15.09 2.07
C MET A 1 2.08 15.82 0.75
N LEU A 2 1.01 16.57 0.63
CA LEU A 2 0.71 17.38 -0.54
C LEU A 2 0.65 18.85 -0.14
N PHE A 3 1.26 19.69 -0.98
CA PHE A 3 1.28 21.14 -0.86
C PHE A 3 0.71 21.72 -2.15
N TYR A 4 -0.02 22.82 -2.04
CA TYR A 4 -0.59 23.52 -3.19
C TYR A 4 -0.12 24.96 -3.22
N ALA A 5 0.31 25.45 -4.37
CA ALA A 5 0.85 26.80 -4.48
C ALA A 5 -0.23 27.87 -4.24
N ASP A 6 -1.47 27.60 -4.63
CA ASP A 6 -2.62 28.48 -4.45
C ASP A 6 -3.30 28.39 -3.07
N ASP A 7 -2.95 27.39 -2.26
CA ASP A 7 -3.53 27.18 -0.92
C ASP A 7 -2.46 27.20 0.18
N GLN A 8 -2.33 28.37 0.82
CA GLN A 8 -1.40 28.62 1.90
C GLN A 8 -1.65 27.74 3.14
N SER A 9 -2.86 27.25 3.36
CA SER A 9 -3.16 26.39 4.51
C SER A 9 -2.38 25.08 4.43
N THR A 10 -2.12 24.60 3.21
CA THR A 10 -1.38 23.36 2.96
C THR A 10 0.12 23.52 3.16
N HIS A 11 0.65 24.74 3.14
CA HIS A 11 2.08 25.04 3.28
C HIS A 11 2.63 24.64 4.64
N LYS A 12 1.77 24.36 5.63
CA LYS A 12 2.13 23.81 6.93
C LYS A 12 1.52 22.42 7.08
N GLN A 13 2.37 21.41 7.17
CA GLN A 13 1.98 20.03 7.45
C GLN A 13 2.53 19.59 8.80
N VAL A 14 1.82 18.70 9.48
CA VAL A 14 2.23 18.16 10.79
C VAL A 14 2.36 16.65 10.68
N LEU A 15 3.49 16.12 11.13
CA LEU A 15 3.72 14.69 11.31
C LEU A 15 3.75 14.38 12.80
N THR A 16 2.86 13.53 13.27
CA THR A 16 2.86 13.07 14.66
C THR A 16 3.67 11.79 14.79
N LEU A 17 4.70 11.81 15.62
CA LEU A 17 5.48 10.63 16.00
C LEU A 17 5.01 10.14 17.37
N TYR A 18 4.39 8.97 17.40
CA TYR A 18 4.02 8.27 18.63
C TYR A 18 5.14 7.33 19.08
N ASN A 19 5.42 7.32 20.38
CA ASN A 19 6.32 6.37 21.01
C ASN A 19 5.52 5.27 21.76
N PRO A 20 5.40 4.06 21.20
CA PRO A 20 4.71 2.94 21.84
C PRO A 20 5.57 2.22 22.88
N TYR A 21 6.85 2.56 23.02
CA TYR A 21 7.80 1.85 23.88
C TYR A 21 7.85 2.42 25.29
N GLU A 22 8.35 1.60 26.22
CA GLU A 22 8.60 1.95 27.63
C GLU A 22 9.91 2.72 27.86
N PHE A 23 10.61 3.11 26.79
CA PHE A 23 11.84 3.89 26.84
C PHE A 23 11.75 5.12 25.92
N ALA A 24 12.59 6.12 26.19
CA ALA A 24 12.59 7.35 25.40
C ALA A 24 13.23 7.12 24.01
N LEU A 25 12.55 7.62 22.98
CA LEU A 25 13.03 7.62 21.61
C LEU A 25 13.76 8.92 21.32
N LYS A 26 14.88 8.84 20.62
CA LYS A 26 15.50 9.98 19.95
C LYS A 26 15.15 9.95 18.47
N PHE A 27 14.75 11.07 17.91
CA PHE A 27 14.42 11.17 16.49
C PHE A 27 15.23 12.24 15.77
N LYS A 28 15.38 12.07 14.46
CA LYS A 28 15.95 13.05 13.54
C LYS A 28 15.24 13.00 12.20
N VAL A 29 14.91 14.16 11.66
CA VAL A 29 14.30 14.34 10.34
C VAL A 29 15.37 14.87 9.39
N LEU A 30 15.52 14.19 8.26
CA LEU A 30 16.37 14.62 7.15
C LEU A 30 15.48 15.01 5.97
N CYS A 31 15.91 15.95 5.14
CA CYS A 31 15.20 16.39 3.96
C CYS A 31 16.15 16.40 2.76
N THR A 32 15.69 15.98 1.59
CA THR A 32 16.48 16.04 0.34
C THR A 32 16.70 17.47 -0.16
N THR A 33 15.87 18.42 0.26
CA THR A 33 15.74 19.75 -0.37
C THR A 33 15.52 20.83 0.71
N PRO A 34 16.48 21.02 1.64
CA PRO A 34 16.32 21.88 2.82
C PRO A 34 16.12 23.37 2.49
N ASN A 35 16.41 23.81 1.26
CA ASN A 35 16.15 25.19 0.85
C ASN A 35 14.66 25.48 0.63
N LYS A 36 13.86 24.46 0.29
CA LYS A 36 12.42 24.61 0.02
C LYS A 36 11.57 24.48 1.28
N TYR A 37 12.10 23.82 2.31
CA TYR A 37 11.33 23.43 3.49
C TYR A 37 12.00 23.88 4.78
N VAL A 38 11.17 24.15 5.79
CA VAL A 38 11.63 24.28 7.17
C VAL A 38 10.91 23.27 8.03
N VAL A 39 11.71 22.48 8.74
CA VAL A 39 11.25 21.50 9.71
C VAL A 39 11.49 22.10 11.10
N ALA A 40 10.42 22.41 11.82
CA ALA A 40 10.51 22.80 13.23
C ALA A 40 10.99 21.59 14.03
N ASP A 41 11.98 21.79 14.89
CA ASP A 41 12.56 20.75 15.75
C ASP A 41 12.91 19.48 14.97
N ALA A 42 13.77 19.63 13.95
CA ALA A 42 14.22 18.54 13.10
C ALA A 42 14.94 17.39 13.85
N ALA A 43 15.25 17.56 15.13
CA ALA A 43 15.70 16.49 16.00
C ALA A 43 15.18 16.73 17.42
N GLY A 44 14.90 15.65 18.14
CA GLY A 44 14.37 15.72 19.49
C GLY A 44 14.27 14.35 20.15
N ALA A 45 13.53 14.30 21.25
CA ALA A 45 13.22 13.06 21.95
C ALA A 45 11.73 12.96 22.28
N VAL A 46 11.23 11.73 22.35
CA VAL A 46 9.85 11.41 22.70
C VAL A 46 9.88 10.48 23.91
N LYS A 47 9.20 10.88 24.99
CA LYS A 47 9.08 10.06 26.20
C LYS A 47 8.29 8.77 25.92
N PRO A 48 8.40 7.74 26.79
CA PRO A 48 7.52 6.58 26.72
C PRO A 48 6.05 6.96 26.65
N GLN A 49 5.26 6.24 25.86
CA GLN A 49 3.81 6.41 25.73
C GLN A 49 3.36 7.85 25.39
N CYS A 50 4.20 8.62 24.69
CA CYS A 50 3.94 10.02 24.35
C CYS A 50 4.00 10.27 22.83
N CYS A 51 3.49 11.42 22.42
CA CYS A 51 3.56 11.92 21.04
C CYS A 51 4.42 13.18 20.96
N VAL A 52 5.00 13.42 19.79
CA VAL A 52 5.53 14.73 19.40
C VAL A 52 5.04 15.09 18.00
N ASP A 53 4.72 16.36 17.81
CA ASP A 53 4.34 16.90 16.52
C ASP A 53 5.54 17.57 15.84
N ILE A 54 5.83 17.14 14.62
CA ILE A 54 6.90 17.68 13.79
C ILE A 54 6.23 18.54 12.71
N VAL A 55 6.48 19.84 12.77
CA VAL A 55 5.89 20.80 11.82
C VAL A 55 6.81 20.99 10.62
N ILE A 56 6.32 20.69 9.43
CA ILE A 56 7.01 20.88 8.16
C ILE A 56 6.34 22.02 7.40
N ARG A 57 7.11 23.04 7.04
CA ARG A 57 6.64 24.20 6.27
C ARG A 57 7.29 24.25 4.90
N HIS A 58 6.51 24.34 3.84
CA HIS A 58 6.99 24.66 2.50
C HIS A 58 7.16 26.18 2.38
N ARG A 59 8.33 26.65 1.94
CA ARG A 59 8.65 28.08 1.79
C ARG A 59 8.77 28.55 0.35
N ASP A 60 9.14 27.66 -0.56
CA ASP A 60 9.47 28.05 -1.94
C ASP A 60 8.43 27.55 -2.95
N VAL A 61 7.32 28.28 -3.08
CA VAL A 61 6.16 27.88 -3.88
C VAL A 61 6.24 28.26 -5.37
N ARG A 62 7.45 28.43 -5.90
CA ARG A 62 7.65 28.76 -7.32
C ARG A 62 7.23 27.61 -8.23
N SER A 63 6.74 27.96 -9.43
CA SER A 63 6.28 27.01 -10.45
C SER A 63 7.35 26.02 -10.92
N CYS A 64 8.63 26.37 -10.82
CA CYS A 64 9.74 25.46 -11.12
C CYS A 64 9.82 24.23 -10.20
N HIS A 65 9.09 24.22 -9.07
CA HIS A 65 9.05 23.10 -8.13
C HIS A 65 7.78 22.25 -8.24
N TYR A 66 6.87 22.58 -9.15
CA TYR A 66 5.61 21.84 -9.30
C TYR A 66 5.87 20.41 -9.79
N GLY A 67 5.19 19.43 -9.19
CA GLY A 67 5.32 18.01 -9.51
C GLY A 67 6.64 17.37 -9.06
N VAL A 68 7.57 18.14 -8.48
CA VAL A 68 8.85 17.61 -7.98
C VAL A 68 8.62 16.82 -6.69
N ILE A 69 9.13 15.60 -6.67
CA ILE A 69 9.04 14.71 -5.51
C ILE A 69 10.22 14.98 -4.58
N ASP A 70 9.93 15.53 -3.41
CA ASP A 70 10.87 15.71 -2.32
C ASP A 70 10.67 14.62 -1.25
N LYS A 71 11.72 14.28 -0.50
CA LYS A 71 11.67 13.21 0.50
C LYS A 71 12.14 13.69 1.86
N PHE A 72 11.38 13.30 2.89
CA PHE A 72 11.74 13.43 4.29
C PHE A 72 12.04 12.05 4.86
N ARG A 73 13.15 11.91 5.58
CA ARG A 73 13.53 10.68 6.26
C ARG A 73 13.52 10.90 7.76
N LEU A 74 12.54 10.31 8.44
CA LEU A 74 12.47 10.22 9.89
C LEU A 74 13.30 9.03 10.35
N GLN A 75 14.33 9.28 11.16
CA GLN A 75 15.15 8.28 11.81
C GLN A 75 14.82 8.24 13.29
N VAL A 76 14.69 7.04 13.85
CA VAL A 76 14.36 6.82 15.25
C VAL A 76 15.40 5.86 15.85
N SER A 77 15.90 6.20 17.03
CA SER A 77 16.83 5.40 17.83
C SER A 77 16.40 5.44 19.30
N GLU A 78 16.84 4.47 20.07
CA GLU A 78 16.73 4.57 21.53
C GLU A 78 17.60 5.74 22.04
N GLN A 79 17.18 6.43 23.10
CA GLN A 79 17.93 7.59 23.61
C GLN A 79 19.17 7.18 24.43
N SER A 80 19.04 6.14 25.25
CA SER A 80 20.08 5.61 26.15
C SER A 80 21.18 4.87 25.39
N GLN A 81 20.78 4.06 24.41
CA GLN A 81 21.66 3.31 23.54
C GLN A 81 21.53 3.89 22.15
N ARG A 82 22.64 4.25 21.47
CA ARG A 82 22.61 4.73 20.06
C ARG A 82 22.22 3.63 19.05
N LYS A 83 21.36 2.70 19.46
CA LYS A 83 20.79 1.63 18.68
C LYS A 83 19.69 2.22 17.80
N ALA A 84 19.88 2.13 16.49
CA ALA A 84 18.86 2.52 15.53
C ALA A 84 17.67 1.56 15.64
N LEU A 85 16.47 2.10 15.82
CA LEU A 85 15.24 1.32 15.93
C LEU A 85 14.51 1.26 14.59
N GLY A 86 14.49 2.37 13.85
CA GLY A 86 13.74 2.42 12.60
C GLY A 86 13.98 3.67 11.78
N ARG A 87 13.51 3.60 10.54
CA ARG A 87 13.51 4.72 9.59
C ARG A 87 12.20 4.71 8.81
N LYS A 88 11.62 5.88 8.56
CA LYS A 88 10.45 6.07 7.71
C LYS A 88 10.71 7.17 6.71
N GLU A 89 10.39 6.91 5.44
CA GLU A 89 10.38 7.93 4.40
C GLU A 89 8.96 8.48 4.23
N VAL A 90 8.87 9.80 4.07
CA VAL A 90 7.63 10.53 3.79
C VAL A 90 7.87 11.40 2.57
N VAL A 91 7.03 11.22 1.56
CA VAL A 91 7.10 11.98 0.31
C VAL A 91 6.35 13.32 0.47
N ALA A 92 6.89 14.36 -0.16
CA ALA A 92 6.27 15.67 -0.30
C ALA A 92 6.29 16.10 -1.77
N THR A 93 5.18 16.66 -2.24
CA THR A 93 5.06 17.22 -3.59
C THR A 93 4.32 18.55 -3.51
N LEU A 94 4.83 19.56 -4.22
CA LEU A 94 4.13 20.82 -4.47
C LEU A 94 3.39 20.73 -5.79
N LEU A 95 2.12 21.11 -5.79
CA LEU A 95 1.27 21.12 -6.98
C LEU A 95 0.69 22.53 -7.22
N PRO A 96 0.26 22.83 -8.46
CA PRO A 96 -0.17 24.18 -8.81
C PRO A 96 -1.45 24.60 -8.07
N SER A 97 -2.47 23.74 -8.11
CA SER A 97 -3.77 24.01 -7.50
C SER A 97 -4.46 22.77 -6.94
N ALA A 98 -5.11 22.93 -5.79
CA ALA A 98 -5.94 21.87 -5.20
C ALA A 98 -7.17 21.51 -6.05
N LYS A 99 -7.69 22.47 -6.83
CA LYS A 99 -8.90 22.29 -7.64
C LYS A 99 -8.64 21.53 -8.94
N GLU A 100 -7.47 21.75 -9.54
CA GLU A 100 -7.07 21.05 -10.76
C GLU A 100 -6.91 19.54 -10.52
N GLN A 101 -6.40 19.18 -9.35
CA GLN A 101 -6.16 17.78 -9.00
C GLN A 101 -7.45 17.01 -8.71
N GLN A 102 -8.45 17.64 -8.09
CA GLN A 102 -9.78 17.05 -7.94
C GLN A 102 -10.43 16.77 -9.29
N LYS A 103 -10.30 17.71 -10.23
CA LYS A 103 -10.82 17.56 -11.59
C LYS A 103 -10.12 16.44 -12.36
N GLU A 104 -8.79 16.31 -12.21
CA GLU A 104 -8.01 15.25 -12.86
C GLU A 104 -8.29 13.87 -12.26
N GLU A 105 -8.46 13.77 -10.93
CA GLU A 105 -8.88 12.52 -10.27
C GLU A 105 -10.31 12.11 -10.65
N GLU A 106 -11.24 13.07 -10.73
CA GLU A 106 -12.61 12.82 -11.19
C GLU A 106 -12.62 12.37 -12.65
N GLU A 107 -11.82 12.99 -13.53
CA GLU A 107 -11.68 12.58 -14.93
C GLU A 107 -11.06 11.18 -15.05
N LYS A 108 -10.05 10.85 -14.22
CA LYS A 108 -9.46 9.50 -14.18
C LYS A 108 -10.51 8.48 -13.74
N ARG A 109 -11.29 8.78 -12.70
CA ARG A 109 -12.35 7.90 -12.21
C ARG A 109 -13.46 7.69 -13.23
N ILE A 110 -13.83 8.75 -13.95
CA ILE A 110 -14.80 8.67 -15.07
C ILE A 110 -14.22 7.84 -16.22
N LYS A 111 -12.94 8.03 -16.58
CA LYS A 111 -12.29 7.23 -17.62
C LYS A 111 -12.15 5.76 -17.24
N GLU A 112 -11.82 5.46 -15.99
CA GLU A 112 -11.77 4.10 -15.46
C GLU A 112 -13.15 3.44 -15.56
N HIS A 113 -14.21 4.12 -15.10
CA HIS A 113 -15.58 3.62 -15.20
C HIS A 113 -16.05 3.48 -16.66
N LEU A 114 -15.66 4.40 -17.55
CA LEU A 114 -15.99 4.34 -18.96
C LEU A 114 -15.26 3.17 -19.63
N THR A 115 -14.01 2.93 -19.25
CA THR A 115 -13.20 1.78 -19.70
C THR A 115 -13.82 0.47 -19.22
N GLU A 116 -14.23 0.38 -17.95
CA GLU A 116 -14.92 -0.77 -17.37
C GLU A 116 -16.29 -1.03 -18.03
N SER A 117 -17.04 0.04 -18.38
CA SER A 117 -18.29 -0.08 -19.13
C SER A 117 -18.09 -0.47 -20.60
N LEU A 118 -17.00 -0.02 -21.25
CA LEU A 118 -16.63 -0.46 -22.60
C LEU A 118 -16.22 -1.94 -22.62
N PHE A 119 -15.57 -2.42 -21.55
CA PHE A 119 -15.30 -3.85 -21.34
C PHE A 119 -16.59 -4.67 -21.11
N PHE A 120 -17.65 -4.07 -20.55
CA PHE A 120 -18.95 -4.73 -20.36
C PHE A 120 -19.83 -4.71 -21.62
N GLU A 121 -19.84 -3.60 -22.37
CA GLU A 121 -20.59 -3.43 -23.64
C GLU A 121 -20.02 -4.24 -24.81
N GLN A 122 -18.79 -4.76 -24.72
CA GLN A 122 -18.24 -5.67 -25.72
C GLN A 122 -18.70 -7.14 -25.55
N SER A 123 -19.71 -7.39 -24.70
CA SER A 123 -20.28 -8.73 -24.47
C SER A 123 -21.51 -9.05 -25.33
N PHE A 124 -22.03 -8.10 -26.11
CA PHE A 124 -23.26 -8.29 -26.89
C PHE A 124 -23.14 -7.81 -28.34
N GLN A 125 -22.46 -8.60 -29.17
CA GLN A 125 -22.89 -8.75 -30.56
C GLN A 125 -22.74 -10.20 -31.04
N PRO A 126 -23.77 -10.77 -31.69
CA PRO A 126 -23.65 -12.05 -32.36
C PRO A 126 -23.02 -11.82 -33.73
N GLU A 127 -21.98 -12.58 -34.06
CA GLU A 127 -21.92 -13.44 -35.26
C GLU A 127 -20.47 -13.87 -35.54
N ASN A 128 -20.27 -15.19 -35.59
CA ASN A 128 -19.18 -15.91 -36.25
C ASN A 128 -17.75 -15.37 -36.09
N ARG A 129 -17.04 -15.90 -35.10
CA ARG A 129 -15.78 -16.65 -35.31
C ARG A 129 -15.33 -17.33 -34.02
N THR A 130 -15.18 -18.63 -34.12
CA THR A 130 -14.58 -19.54 -33.15
C THR A 130 -13.18 -19.07 -32.73
N VAL A 131 -13.03 -18.50 -31.54
CA VAL A 131 -11.93 -18.79 -30.59
C VAL A 131 -12.44 -18.47 -29.18
N SER A 132 -12.75 -19.52 -28.42
CA SER A 132 -13.10 -19.45 -27.01
C SER A 132 -11.95 -18.84 -26.21
N SER A 133 -12.13 -17.61 -25.71
CA SER A 133 -11.33 -17.06 -24.61
C SER A 133 -12.21 -16.95 -23.37
N GLY A 134 -12.72 -18.11 -22.94
CA GLY A 134 -13.09 -18.32 -21.55
C GLY A 134 -11.85 -18.70 -20.74
N PRO A 135 -11.91 -18.67 -19.39
CA PRO A 135 -10.86 -19.27 -18.56
C PRO A 135 -10.59 -20.67 -19.09
N SER A 136 -9.31 -20.95 -19.37
CA SER A 136 -8.93 -22.18 -20.08
C SER A 136 -9.60 -23.38 -19.41
N LEU A 137 -10.10 -24.35 -20.19
CA LEU A 137 -10.66 -25.59 -19.64
C LEU A 137 -9.73 -26.21 -18.59
N LEU A 138 -8.41 -26.05 -18.78
CA LEU A 138 -7.38 -26.46 -17.83
C LEU A 138 -7.50 -25.77 -16.47
N THR A 139 -7.80 -24.47 -16.43
CA THR A 139 -8.03 -23.72 -15.18
C THR A 139 -9.28 -24.22 -14.46
N VAL A 140 -10.35 -24.49 -15.21
CA VAL A 140 -11.59 -25.05 -14.65
C VAL A 140 -11.35 -26.46 -14.11
N PHE A 141 -10.68 -27.32 -14.86
CA PHE A 141 -10.29 -28.66 -14.43
C PHE A 141 -9.40 -28.61 -13.18
N LEU A 142 -8.42 -27.71 -13.13
CA LEU A 142 -7.54 -27.54 -11.98
C LEU A 142 -8.33 -27.13 -10.73
N GLY A 143 -9.23 -26.15 -10.84
CA GLY A 143 -10.11 -25.74 -9.74
C GLY A 143 -11.01 -26.87 -9.24
N VAL A 144 -11.61 -27.64 -10.17
CA VAL A 144 -12.42 -28.81 -9.82
C VAL A 144 -11.59 -29.90 -9.11
N VAL A 145 -10.37 -30.16 -9.56
CA VAL A 145 -9.44 -31.11 -8.91
C VAL A 145 -9.04 -30.63 -7.51
N CYS A 146 -8.76 -29.33 -7.34
CA CYS A 146 -8.45 -28.72 -6.05
C CYS A 146 -9.64 -28.80 -5.07
N ILE A 147 -10.85 -28.51 -5.54
CA ILE A 147 -12.08 -28.64 -4.75
C ILE A 147 -12.33 -30.10 -4.37
N ALA A 148 -12.16 -31.05 -5.29
CA ALA A 148 -12.28 -32.47 -4.98
C ALA A 148 -11.27 -32.91 -3.91
N ALA A 149 -10.01 -32.48 -3.99
CA ALA A 149 -8.99 -32.76 -2.98
C ALA A 149 -9.32 -32.18 -1.59
N LEU A 150 -10.01 -31.03 -1.54
CA LEU A 150 -10.49 -30.44 -0.28
C LEU A 150 -11.72 -31.17 0.28
N MET A 151 -12.58 -31.72 -0.58
CA MET A 151 -13.78 -32.49 -0.20
C MET A 151 -13.47 -33.94 0.17
N LEU A 152 -12.23 -34.43 -0.05
CA LEU A 152 -11.81 -35.75 0.42
C LEU A 152 -11.67 -35.76 1.96
N PRO A 153 -12.33 -36.72 2.66
CA PRO A 153 -12.38 -36.77 4.11
C PRO A 153 -10.96 -36.88 4.70
N THR A 154 -10.70 -36.04 5.70
CA THR A 154 -9.47 -36.09 6.51
C THR A 154 -9.43 -37.37 7.33
N LEU A 155 -8.26 -38.00 7.38
CA LEU A 155 -7.93 -39.10 8.28
C LEU A 155 -8.40 -38.84 9.71
N GLY A 156 -9.42 -39.56 10.14
CA GLY A 156 -9.98 -39.44 11.48
C GLY A 156 -11.34 -40.10 11.70
N ASP A 157 -11.81 -40.97 10.81
CA ASP A 157 -12.97 -41.81 11.14
C ASP A 157 -12.71 -43.27 10.78
N VAL A 158 -13.25 -44.12 11.65
CA VAL A 158 -12.88 -45.51 11.88
C VAL A 158 -13.52 -46.37 10.79
N GLU A 159 -12.79 -47.41 10.34
CA GLU A 159 -13.23 -48.51 9.46
C GLU A 159 -12.95 -48.41 7.94
N SER A 160 -11.83 -49.07 7.57
CA SER A 160 -11.69 -50.08 6.50
C SER A 160 -11.54 -49.72 5.01
N LEU A 161 -10.47 -50.32 4.44
CA LEU A 161 -10.29 -50.88 3.09
C LEU A 161 -9.86 -49.99 1.91
N VAL A 162 -8.85 -49.12 2.07
CA VAL A 162 -8.05 -48.63 0.92
C VAL A 162 -6.54 -48.59 1.25
N PRO A 163 -5.62 -49.03 0.36
CA PRO A 163 -4.21 -49.24 0.71
C PRO A 163 -3.41 -47.96 0.99
N LEU A 164 -2.41 -48.11 1.87
CA LEU A 164 -1.51 -47.14 2.52
C LEU A 164 -0.70 -46.15 1.64
N TYR A 165 -1.00 -45.97 0.35
CA TYR A 165 -0.24 -45.08 -0.55
C TYR A 165 -0.87 -43.69 -0.81
N LEU A 166 -2.03 -43.40 -0.21
CA LEU A 166 -2.80 -42.16 -0.44
C LEU A 166 -2.94 -41.29 0.82
N HIS A 167 -1.92 -41.31 1.68
CA HIS A 167 -1.88 -40.50 2.89
C HIS A 167 -1.39 -39.07 2.57
N LEU A 168 -2.31 -38.22 2.09
CA LEU A 168 -2.01 -36.84 1.71
C LEU A 168 -1.72 -36.00 2.97
N SER A 169 -0.49 -35.49 3.11
CA SER A 169 -0.08 -34.75 4.31
C SER A 169 -0.76 -33.38 4.39
N VAL A 170 -0.93 -32.85 5.61
CA VAL A 170 -1.54 -31.53 5.89
C VAL A 170 -0.94 -30.40 5.04
N ASN A 171 0.34 -30.52 4.67
CA ASN A 171 1.03 -29.55 3.82
C ASN A 171 0.49 -29.51 2.38
N GLN A 172 0.01 -30.62 1.82
CA GLN A 172 -0.58 -30.66 0.47
C GLN A 172 -1.97 -30.00 0.44
N LYS A 173 -2.73 -30.07 1.53
CA LYS A 173 -4.00 -29.33 1.67
C LYS A 173 -3.78 -27.82 1.71
N LEU A 174 -2.72 -27.37 2.38
CA LEU A 174 -2.33 -25.95 2.38
C LEU A 174 -1.94 -25.45 0.99
N VAL A 175 -1.16 -26.23 0.24
CA VAL A 175 -0.78 -25.87 -1.13
C VAL A 175 -2.01 -25.83 -2.06
N ALA A 176 -2.92 -26.80 -1.96
CA ALA A 176 -4.15 -26.81 -2.75
C ALA A 176 -5.08 -25.62 -2.44
N ALA A 177 -5.21 -25.23 -1.16
CA ALA A 177 -5.97 -24.04 -0.76
C ALA A 177 -5.31 -22.71 -1.17
N TYR A 178 -3.98 -22.70 -1.36
CA TYR A 178 -3.26 -21.52 -1.82
C TYR A 178 -3.30 -21.34 -3.35
N ILE A 179 -3.45 -22.44 -4.10
CA ILE A 179 -3.53 -22.43 -5.57
C ILE A 179 -4.93 -22.05 -6.07
N LEU A 180 -5.98 -22.37 -5.29
CA LEU A 180 -7.37 -21.98 -5.57
C LEU A 180 -7.60 -20.49 -5.24
#